data_AF-A0A7X8H912-F1
#
_entry.id   AF-A0A7X8H912-F1
#
_cell.length_a   1.000
_cell.length_b   1.000
_cell.length_c   1.000
_cell.angle_alpha   90.00
_cell.angle_beta   90.00
_cell.angle_gamma   90.00
#
_symmetry.space_group_name_H-M   'P 1'
#
loop_
_entity.id
_entity.type
_entity.pdbx_description
1 polymer ?
#
loop_
_entity_poly.entity_id
_entity_poly.type
_entity_poly.pdbx_seq_one_letter_code
_entity_poly.pdbx_strand_id
1 'polypeptide(L)' 'VVRKTVGYCRYETEDELLLLNQLYSLLRLYTNFFQPDTKLVFKEQVNRKVKKHDDEAKTP' A
#
# COMPACT_ATOMS: atom_id res chain seq x y z
N VAL A 1 6.44 -1.57 -3.75
CA VAL A 1 5.67 -0.34 -4.04
C VAL A 1 6.34 0.47 -5.14
N VAL A 2 7.60 0.89 -4.97
CA VAL A 2 8.29 1.68 -6.01
C VAL A 2 8.44 0.95 -7.35
N ARG A 3 8.87 -0.31 -7.38
CA ARG A 3 8.89 -1.09 -8.65
C ARG A 3 7.50 -1.30 -9.28
N LYS A 4 6.41 -1.19 -8.50
CA LYS A 4 5.05 -1.21 -9.08
C LYS A 4 4.69 0.12 -9.74
N THR A 5 5.27 1.23 -9.29
CA THR A 5 4.98 2.57 -9.84
C THR A 5 5.89 2.94 -11.01
N VAL A 6 7.16 2.53 -10.99
CA VAL A 6 8.11 2.82 -12.09
C VAL A 6 8.30 1.66 -13.06
N GLY A 7 7.76 0.48 -12.75
CA GLY A 7 7.96 -0.73 -13.53
C GLY A 7 9.23 -1.52 -13.16
N TYR A 8 9.59 -2.45 -14.03
CA TYR A 8 10.65 -3.44 -13.80
C TYR A 8 11.88 -3.23 -14.70
N CYS A 9 12.07 -2.02 -15.21
CA CYS A 9 13.29 -1.69 -15.93
C CYS A 9 14.52 -1.92 -15.06
N ARG A 10 15.63 -2.25 -15.72
CA ARG A 10 16.91 -2.44 -15.05
C ARG A 10 17.61 -1.08 -14.95
N TYR A 11 17.74 -0.61 -13.72
CA TYR A 11 18.43 0.63 -13.38
C TYR A 11 19.83 0.24 -12.90
N GLU A 12 20.85 0.69 -13.62
CA GLU A 12 22.26 0.30 -13.38
C GLU A 12 23.13 1.48 -12.96
N THR A 13 22.63 2.70 -13.12
CA THR A 13 23.39 3.92 -12.85
C THR A 13 23.10 4.48 -11.45
N GLU A 14 24.07 5.19 -10.89
CA GLU A 14 23.94 5.84 -9.57
C GLU A 14 22.86 6.95 -9.58
N ASP A 15 22.74 7.69 -10.69
CA ASP A 15 21.73 8.74 -10.86
C ASP A 15 20.30 8.17 -10.83
N GLU A 16 20.07 7.02 -11.48
CA GLU A 16 18.78 6.32 -11.43
C GLU A 16 18.45 5.86 -10.01
N LEU A 17 19.45 5.35 -9.26
CA LEU A 17 19.28 4.94 -7.87
C LEU A 17 18.92 6.12 -6.97
N LEU A 18 19.56 7.28 -7.18
CA LEU A 18 19.29 8.50 -6.42
C LEU A 18 17.85 8.98 -6.67
N LEU A 19 17.40 8.98 -7.92
CA LEU A 19 16.03 9.34 -8.31
C LEU A 19 15.00 8.37 -7.72
N LEU A 20 15.28 7.06 -7.77
CA LEU A 20 14.46 6.02 -7.15
C LEU A 20 14.31 6.22 -5.64
N ASN A 21 15.39 6.60 -4.94
CA ASN A 21 15.36 6.87 -3.51
C ASN A 21 14.53 8.13 -3.18
N GLN A 22 14.64 9.19 -3.99
CA GLN A 22 13.80 10.38 -3.85
C GLN A 22 12.32 10.03 -4.02
N LEU A 23 11.98 9.28 -5.08
CA LEU A 23 10.62 8.81 -5.31
C LEU A 23 10.12 7.92 -4.17
N TYR A 24 10.96 7.00 -3.69
CA TYR A 24 10.62 6.12 -2.56
C TYR A 24 10.27 6.90 -1.30
N SER A 25 10.99 8.00 -1.01
CA SER A 25 10.76 8.81 0.19
C SER A 25 9.33 9.38 0.24
N LEU A 26 8.83 9.88 -0.89
CA LEU A 26 7.48 10.41 -1.05
C LEU A 26 6.44 9.28 -1.05
N LEU A 27 6.72 8.23 -1.83
CA LEU A 27 5.78 7.14 -2.03
C LEU A 27 5.54 6.35 -0.74
N ARG A 28 6.57 6.19 0.10
CA ARG A 28 6.46 5.56 1.43
C ARG A 28 5.46 6.29 2.31
N LEU A 29 5.49 7.63 2.31
CA LEU A 29 4.54 8.42 3.09
C LEU A 29 3.13 8.22 2.56
N TYR A 30 2.95 8.38 1.24
CA TYR A 30 1.67 8.20 0.58
C TYR A 30 1.05 6.82 0.88
N THR A 31 1.78 5.73 0.67
CA THR A 31 1.22 4.38 0.83
C THR A 31 0.99 3.98 2.27
N ASN A 32 1.77 4.50 3.22
CA ASN A 32 1.67 4.07 4.61
C ASN A 32 0.72 4.92 5.44
N PHE A 33 0.54 6.19 5.10
CA PHE A 33 -0.23 7.13 5.93
C PHE A 33 -1.47 7.70 5.24
N PHE A 34 -1.49 7.73 3.90
CA PHE A 34 -2.54 8.41 3.15
C PHE A 34 -3.40 7.48 2.28
N GLN A 35 -3.01 6.21 2.15
CA GLN A 35 -3.90 5.21 1.56
C GLN A 35 -4.83 4.63 2.62
N PRO A 36 -6.12 4.45 2.29
CA PRO A 36 -7.07 3.80 3.19
C PRO A 36 -6.65 2.34 3.40
N ASP A 37 -6.48 1.94 4.66
CA ASP A 37 -6.30 0.54 5.04
C ASP A 37 -7.58 0.04 5.72
N THR A 38 -8.21 -0.98 5.14
CA THR A 38 -9.39 -1.62 5.70
C THR A 38 -8.94 -2.76 6.62
N LYS A 39 -8.83 -2.46 7.91
CA LYS A 39 -8.46 -3.47 8.91
C LYS A 39 -9.64 -4.40 9.15
N LEU A 40 -9.44 -5.71 9.04
CA LEU A 40 -10.45 -6.69 9.40
C LEU A 40 -10.58 -6.77 10.92
N VAL A 41 -11.72 -6.36 11.48
CA VAL A 41 -11.97 -6.41 12.93
C VAL A 41 -12.51 -7.77 13.33
N PHE A 42 -13.47 -8.29 12.56
CA PHE A 42 -14.15 -9.54 12.88
C PHE A 42 -14.59 -10.28 11.62
N LYS A 43 -14.72 -11.60 11.72
CA LYS A 43 -15.36 -12.42 10.70
C LYS A 43 -16.29 -13.43 11.35
N GLU A 44 -17.47 -13.58 10.78
CA GLU A 44 -18.46 -14.56 11.20
C GLU A 44 -18.83 -15.48 10.05
N GLN A 45 -19.27 -16.69 10.40
CA GLN A 45 -19.80 -17.64 9.44
C GLN A 45 -21.32 -17.68 9.55
N VAL A 46 -22.01 -17.21 8.51
CA VAL A 46 -23.47 -17.20 8.42
C VAL A 46 -23.89 -18.03 7.21
N ASN A 47 -24.65 -19.10 7.42
CA ASN A 47 -25.15 -19.99 6.36
C ASN A 47 -24.06 -20.49 5.40
N ARG A 48 -22.95 -21.00 5.97
CA ARG A 48 -21.75 -21.46 5.24
C ARG A 48 -20.99 -20.38 4.44
N LYS A 49 -21.34 -19.10 4.57
CA LYS A 49 -20.59 -17.97 3.99
C LYS A 49 -19.81 -17.23 5.08
N VAL A 50 -18.59 -16.81 4.78
CA VAL A 50 -17.80 -15.95 5.67
C VAL A 50 -18.14 -14.50 5.37
N LYS A 51 -18.70 -13.79 6.35
CA LYS A 51 -18.84 -12.34 6.31
C LYS A 51 -17.68 -11.71 7.08
N LYS A 52 -17.09 -10.68 6.48
CA LYS A 52 -16.01 -9.89 7.07
C LYS A 52 -16.59 -8.56 7.50
N HIS A 53 -16.27 -8.16 8.72
CA HIS A 53 -16.60 -6.86 9.30
C HIS A 53 -15.29 -6.10 9.42
N ASP A 54 -15.10 -5.15 8.52
CA ASP A 54 -13.93 -4.28 8.50
C ASP A 54 -14.15 -3.10 9.46
N ASP A 55 -13.06 -2.52 9.95
CA ASP A 55 -13.07 -1.39 10.88
C ASP A 55 -13.78 -0.18 10.23
N GLU A 56 -14.46 0.62 11.06
CA GLU A 56 -15.10 1.82 10.55
C GLU A 56 -14.04 2.75 9.96
N ALA A 57 -14.28 3.22 8.73
CA ALA A 57 -13.36 4.08 8.03
C ALA A 57 -13.18 5.40 8.80
N LYS A 58 -12.10 5.48 9.59
CA LYS A 58 -11.67 6.71 10.27
C LYS A 58 -10.81 7.53 9.32
N THR A 59 -11.44 8.10 8.31
CA THR A 59 -10.86 9.23 7.56
C THR A 59 -11.41 10.53 8.16
N PRO A 60 -10.58 11.59 8.32
CA PRO A 60 -11.08 12.93 8.64
C PRO A 60 -11.89 13.54 7.48
#